data_AF-A0A967T895-F1
#
_entry.id   AF-A0A967T895-F1
#
_cell.length_a   1.000
_cell.length_b   1.000
_cell.length_c   1.000
_cell.angle_alpha   90.00
_cell.angle_beta   90.00
_cell.angle_gamma   90.00
#
_symmetry.space_group_name_H-M   'P 1'
#
loop_
_entity.id
_entity.type
_entity.pdbx_description
1 polymer ?
#
loop_
_entity_poly.entity_id
_entity_poly.type
_entity_poly.pdbx_seq_one_letter_code
_entity_poly.pdbx_strand_id
1 'polypeptide(L)'
;MRRAHESAVTRYLKSVVKETYLAHFAALLLMLWIISATAIYFAEKQSSEPVLASIGEALYWGIAAFSTAGIADTPSAPLAQLLGGVWIVIGSAIFFGIIIATITGYFLRPIQHPFHRLINLIEYNLEHMEELSIEELDLLRNTTDALIDHMERLKEESPD
;
A
#
# COMPACT_ATOMS: atom_id res chain seq x y z
N MET A 1 -28.63 24.97 2.61
CA MET A 1 -27.22 24.53 2.62
C MET A 1 -27.16 23.05 2.99
N ARG A 2 -26.95 22.15 2.01
CA ARG A 2 -26.97 20.68 2.19
C ARG A 2 -25.52 20.21 2.36
N ARG A 3 -25.08 19.96 3.60
CA ARG A 3 -23.77 19.33 3.86
C ARG A 3 -23.85 17.88 3.39
N ALA A 4 -23.16 17.55 2.29
CA ALA A 4 -23.05 16.18 1.81
C ALA A 4 -22.27 15.36 2.85
N HIS A 5 -22.94 14.35 3.42
CA HIS A 5 -22.34 13.39 4.33
C HIS A 5 -21.46 12.45 3.47
N GLU A 6 -20.19 12.82 3.24
CA GLU A 6 -19.23 11.90 2.61
C GLU A 6 -19.13 10.65 3.50
N SER A 7 -19.52 9.50 2.95
CA SER A 7 -19.44 8.22 3.66
C SER A 7 -17.99 7.93 4.06
N ALA A 8 -17.78 7.24 5.19
CA ALA A 8 -16.45 6.86 5.66
C ALA A 8 -15.61 6.20 4.55
N VAL A 9 -16.28 5.45 3.66
CA VAL A 9 -15.71 4.82 2.46
C VAL A 9 -15.18 5.86 1.46
N THR A 10 -15.92 6.91 1.15
CA THR A 10 -15.46 7.97 0.22
C THR A 10 -14.28 8.76 0.77
N ARG A 11 -14.25 9.02 2.09
CA ARG A 11 -13.13 9.69 2.75
C ARG A 11 -11.89 8.79 2.78
N TYR A 12 -12.08 7.50 3.02
CA TYR A 12 -11.02 6.50 2.95
C TYR A 12 -10.46 6.37 1.53
N LEU A 13 -11.31 6.21 0.52
CA LEU A 13 -10.91 6.17 -0.90
C LEU A 13 -10.15 7.43 -1.31
N LYS A 14 -10.61 8.63 -0.90
CA LYS A 14 -9.86 9.88 -1.12
C LYS A 14 -8.51 9.86 -0.41
N SER A 15 -8.43 9.37 0.83
CA SER A 15 -7.15 9.27 1.55
C SER A 15 -6.20 8.29 0.85
N VAL A 16 -6.70 7.15 0.38
CA VAL A 16 -5.89 6.15 -0.35
C VAL A 16 -5.41 6.73 -1.68
N VAL A 17 -6.29 7.35 -2.48
CA VAL A 17 -5.89 7.94 -3.76
C VAL A 17 -4.92 9.10 -3.59
N LYS A 18 -5.02 9.87 -2.49
CA LYS A 18 -4.22 11.08 -2.27
C LYS A 18 -2.91 10.82 -1.52
N GLU A 19 -2.86 9.84 -0.61
CA GLU A 19 -1.66 9.45 0.14
C GLU A 19 -0.91 8.27 -0.51
N THR A 20 -1.60 7.41 -1.26
CA THR A 20 -0.97 6.24 -1.88
C THR A 20 -0.58 6.62 -3.30
N TYR A 21 0.66 6.31 -3.69
CA TYR A 21 1.20 6.49 -5.04
C TYR A 21 0.39 5.80 -6.17
N LEU A 22 -0.76 5.22 -5.86
CA LEU A 22 -1.71 4.54 -6.72
C LEU A 22 -2.07 5.34 -7.97
N ALA A 23 -2.39 6.63 -7.84
CA ALA A 23 -2.71 7.47 -9.00
C ALA A 23 -1.52 7.61 -9.97
N HIS A 24 -0.30 7.72 -9.44
CA HIS A 24 0.92 7.81 -10.22
C HIS A 24 1.21 6.49 -10.94
N PHE A 25 1.09 5.35 -10.24
CA PHE A 25 1.29 4.04 -10.85
C PHE A 25 0.21 3.68 -11.88
N ALA A 26 -1.05 4.07 -11.66
CA ALA A 26 -2.12 3.88 -12.63
C ALA A 26 -1.90 4.73 -13.89
N ALA A 27 -1.48 5.99 -13.74
CA ALA A 27 -1.11 6.84 -14.87
C ALA A 27 0.10 6.29 -15.63
N LEU A 28 1.10 5.78 -14.93
CA LEU A 28 2.28 5.14 -15.51
C LEU A 28 1.89 3.87 -16.29
N LEU A 29 1.01 3.03 -15.73
CA LEU A 29 0.51 1.84 -16.42
C LEU A 29 -0.24 2.20 -17.70
N LEU A 30 -1.12 3.21 -17.65
CA LEU A 30 -1.85 3.70 -18.82
C LEU A 30 -0.91 4.25 -19.90
N MET A 31 0.10 5.03 -19.51
CA MET A 31 1.09 5.56 -20.44
C MET A 31 1.87 4.43 -21.11
N LEU A 32 2.44 3.50 -20.32
CA LEU A 32 3.20 2.38 -20.87
C LEU A 32 2.33 1.47 -21.74
N TRP A 33 1.07 1.26 -21.37
CA TRP A 33 0.13 0.46 -22.15
C TRP A 33 -0.08 1.03 -23.56
N ILE A 34 -0.31 2.33 -23.67
CA ILE A 34 -0.49 2.98 -24.98
C ILE A 34 0.80 2.89 -25.80
N ILE A 35 1.96 3.11 -25.17
CA ILE A 35 3.27 3.01 -25.84
C ILE A 35 3.51 1.58 -26.35
N SER A 36 3.30 0.57 -25.50
CA SER A 36 3.48 -0.84 -25.85
C SER A 36 2.50 -1.29 -26.92
N ALA A 37 1.22 -0.94 -26.82
CA ALA A 37 0.23 -1.26 -27.85
C ALA A 37 0.60 -0.64 -29.21
N THR A 38 1.06 0.62 -29.20
CA THR A 38 1.51 1.30 -30.42
C THR A 38 2.75 0.64 -31.01
N ALA A 39 3.74 0.30 -30.18
CA ALA A 39 4.97 -0.36 -30.62
C ALA A 39 4.71 -1.76 -31.20
N ILE A 40 3.84 -2.55 -30.55
CA ILE A 40 3.43 -3.89 -31.01
C ILE A 40 2.69 -3.77 -32.34
N TYR A 41 1.76 -2.80 -32.48
CA TYR A 41 1.04 -2.55 -33.73
C TYR A 41 2.00 -2.24 -34.91
N PHE A 42 2.96 -1.34 -34.71
CA PHE A 42 3.92 -1.01 -35.77
C PHE A 42 4.86 -2.16 -36.11
N ALA A 43 5.27 -2.96 -35.11
CA ALA A 43 6.08 -4.15 -35.32
C ALA A 43 5.30 -5.25 -36.07
N GLU A 44 4.03 -5.43 -35.74
CA GLU A 44 3.17 -6.43 -36.38
C GLU A 44 2.85 -6.06 -37.84
N LYS A 45 2.70 -4.77 -38.14
CA LYS A 45 2.44 -4.28 -39.50
C LYS A 45 3.53 -4.65 -40.52
N GLN A 46 4.72 -5.03 -40.06
CA GLN A 46 5.83 -5.48 -40.91
C GLN A 46 5.75 -6.98 -41.27
N SER A 47 4.80 -7.73 -40.71
CA SER A 47 4.60 -9.13 -41.07
C SER A 47 3.76 -9.28 -42.34
N SER A 48 3.93 -10.43 -43.02
CA SER A 48 3.19 -10.77 -44.23
C SER A 48 1.70 -11.02 -43.96
N GLU A 49 1.37 -11.47 -42.75
CA GLU A 49 0.00 -11.74 -42.28
C GLU A 49 -0.15 -11.18 -40.85
N PRO A 50 -0.51 -9.90 -40.72
CA PRO A 50 -0.65 -9.26 -39.41
C PRO A 50 -1.90 -9.76 -38.70
N VAL A 51 -1.71 -10.33 -37.51
CA VAL A 51 -2.82 -10.79 -36.66
C VAL A 51 -3.49 -9.59 -35.96
N LEU A 52 -2.70 -8.56 -35.64
CA LEU A 52 -3.18 -7.29 -35.10
C LEU A 52 -3.24 -6.23 -36.21
N ALA A 53 -4.35 -6.18 -36.91
CA ALA A 53 -4.57 -5.32 -38.07
C ALA A 53 -4.90 -3.87 -37.68
N SER A 54 -5.40 -3.65 -36.46
CA SER A 54 -5.77 -2.31 -35.96
C SER A 54 -5.13 -1.94 -34.63
N ILE A 55 -5.01 -0.64 -34.36
CA ILE A 55 -4.55 -0.14 -33.06
C ILE A 55 -5.52 -0.54 -31.92
N GLY A 56 -6.81 -0.68 -32.21
CA GLY A 56 -7.82 -1.14 -31.25
C GLY A 56 -7.59 -2.57 -30.80
N GLU A 57 -7.24 -3.46 -31.73
CA GLU A 57 -6.85 -4.85 -31.43
C GLU A 57 -5.56 -4.89 -30.60
N ALA A 58 -4.57 -4.06 -30.92
CA ALA A 58 -3.34 -3.97 -30.13
C ALA A 58 -3.56 -3.43 -28.71
N LEU A 59 -4.46 -2.46 -28.55
CA LEU A 59 -4.86 -1.95 -27.23
C LEU A 59 -5.57 -3.04 -26.41
N TYR A 60 -6.53 -3.73 -27.01
CA TYR A 60 -7.24 -4.84 -26.38
C TYR A 60 -6.29 -5.97 -25.99
N TRP A 61 -5.41 -6.38 -26.91
CA TRP A 61 -4.39 -7.38 -26.68
C TRP A 61 -3.47 -6.98 -25.52
N GLY A 62 -3.04 -5.72 -25.51
CA GLY A 62 -2.22 -5.16 -24.45
C GLY A 62 -2.85 -5.34 -23.07
N ILE A 63 -4.16 -5.07 -22.92
CA ILE A 63 -4.88 -5.27 -21.65
C ILE A 63 -4.92 -6.75 -21.29
N ALA A 64 -5.34 -7.61 -22.21
CA ALA A 64 -5.49 -9.03 -21.91
C ALA A 64 -4.16 -9.71 -21.57
N ALA A 65 -3.06 -9.23 -22.18
CA ALA A 65 -1.72 -9.72 -21.94
C ALA A 65 -1.25 -9.46 -20.50
N PHE A 66 -1.32 -8.22 -20.00
CA PHE A 66 -0.86 -7.92 -18.63
C PHE A 66 -1.87 -8.30 -17.54
N SER A 67 -3.16 -8.36 -17.88
CA SER A 67 -4.21 -8.76 -16.92
C SER A 67 -4.33 -10.27 -16.78
N THR A 68 -3.54 -11.05 -17.53
CA THR A 68 -3.57 -12.52 -17.58
C THR A 68 -4.92 -13.09 -18.02
N ALA A 69 -5.73 -12.30 -18.74
CA ALA A 69 -7.01 -12.76 -19.28
C ALA A 69 -6.82 -13.86 -20.35
N GLY A 70 -5.68 -13.82 -21.05
CA GLY A 70 -5.32 -14.78 -22.09
C GLY A 70 -6.10 -14.54 -23.39
N ILE A 71 -5.38 -14.39 -24.51
CA ILE A 71 -5.95 -14.33 -25.86
C ILE A 71 -5.25 -15.38 -26.72
N ALA A 72 -6.00 -16.01 -27.64
CA ALA A 72 -5.50 -17.02 -28.56
C ALA A 72 -4.62 -16.43 -29.68
N ASP A 73 -4.95 -15.23 -30.13
CA ASP A 73 -4.28 -14.52 -31.23
C ASP A 73 -3.04 -13.78 -30.71
N THR A 74 -1.86 -14.36 -30.94
CA THR A 74 -0.57 -13.76 -30.61
C THR A 74 0.05 -13.04 -31.81
N PRO A 75 0.87 -12.00 -31.58
CA PRO A 75 1.58 -11.34 -32.66
C PRO A 75 2.42 -12.34 -33.47
N SER A 76 2.35 -12.30 -34.79
CA SER A 76 3.10 -13.18 -35.69
C SER A 76 4.52 -12.66 -35.95
N ALA A 77 4.74 -11.34 -35.84
CA ALA A 77 6.05 -10.74 -36.07
C ALA A 77 7.02 -11.04 -34.91
N PRO A 78 8.27 -11.49 -35.17
CA PRO A 78 9.25 -11.76 -34.11
C PRO A 78 9.52 -10.54 -33.20
N LEU A 79 9.57 -9.34 -33.78
CA LEU A 79 9.76 -8.11 -33.01
C LEU A 79 8.54 -7.80 -32.13
N ALA A 80 7.32 -8.03 -32.64
CA ALA A 80 6.09 -7.82 -31.88
C ALA A 80 5.96 -8.82 -30.73
N GLN A 81 6.41 -10.07 -30.90
CA GLN A 81 6.48 -11.07 -29.84
C GLN A 81 7.45 -10.67 -28.73
N LEU A 82 8.64 -10.15 -29.08
CA LEU A 82 9.61 -9.68 -28.10
C LEU A 82 9.05 -8.49 -27.30
N LEU A 83 8.49 -7.50 -27.99
CA LEU A 83 7.87 -6.33 -27.35
C LEU A 83 6.68 -6.73 -26.48
N GLY A 84 5.85 -7.66 -26.96
CA GLY A 84 4.72 -8.24 -26.22
C GLY A 84 5.17 -9.00 -24.98
N GLY A 85 6.23 -9.80 -25.06
CA GLY A 85 6.80 -10.51 -23.93
C GLY A 85 7.32 -9.57 -22.84
N VAL A 86 8.05 -8.53 -23.22
CA VAL A 86 8.49 -7.47 -22.30
C VAL A 86 7.28 -6.78 -21.65
N TRP A 87 6.26 -6.46 -22.44
CA TRP A 87 5.03 -5.85 -21.95
C TRP A 87 4.28 -6.74 -20.95
N ILE A 88 4.18 -8.04 -21.20
CA ILE A 88 3.55 -9.00 -20.29
C ILE A 88 4.23 -8.94 -18.91
N VAL A 89 5.56 -8.96 -18.86
CA VAL A 89 6.30 -8.94 -17.58
C VAL A 89 6.10 -7.60 -16.85
N ILE A 90 6.37 -6.48 -17.53
CA ILE A 90 6.33 -5.15 -16.91
C ILE A 90 4.90 -4.77 -16.53
N GLY A 91 3.96 -4.96 -17.45
CA GLY A 91 2.55 -4.65 -17.24
C GLY A 91 1.97 -5.46 -16.10
N SER A 92 2.23 -6.77 -16.04
CA SER A 92 1.70 -7.63 -14.97
C SER A 92 2.29 -7.24 -13.61
N ALA A 93 3.60 -6.97 -13.54
CA ALA A 93 4.26 -6.56 -12.30
C ALA A 93 3.65 -5.27 -11.73
N ILE A 94 3.40 -4.27 -12.58
CA ILE A 94 2.78 -3.01 -12.16
C ILE A 94 1.31 -3.23 -11.80
N PHE A 95 0.55 -3.92 -12.64
CA PHE A 95 -0.89 -4.14 -12.45
C PHE A 95 -1.18 -4.89 -11.13
N PHE A 96 -0.56 -6.06 -10.94
CA PHE A 96 -0.72 -6.82 -9.70
C PHE A 96 -0.03 -6.13 -8.52
N GLY A 97 1.09 -5.45 -8.74
CA GLY A 97 1.78 -4.68 -7.71
C GLY A 97 0.90 -3.60 -7.09
N ILE A 98 0.12 -2.87 -7.90
CA ILE A 98 -0.83 -1.87 -7.39
C ILE A 98 -1.90 -2.53 -6.52
N ILE A 99 -2.48 -3.65 -6.95
CA ILE A 99 -3.54 -4.37 -6.21
C ILE A 99 -2.99 -4.87 -4.87
N ILE A 100 -1.85 -5.55 -4.89
CA ILE A 100 -1.20 -6.10 -3.70
C ILE A 100 -0.83 -4.96 -2.74
N ALA A 101 -0.18 -3.89 -3.23
CA ALA A 101 0.20 -2.75 -2.40
C ALA A 101 -1.01 -2.08 -1.75
N THR A 102 -2.14 -2.00 -2.45
CA THR A 102 -3.39 -1.43 -1.90
C THR A 102 -3.94 -2.30 -0.78
N ILE A 103 -4.03 -3.62 -0.99
CA ILE A 103 -4.54 -4.57 0.00
C ILE A 103 -3.61 -4.61 1.22
N THR A 104 -2.31 -4.79 0.99
CA THR A 104 -1.29 -4.80 2.04
C THR A 104 -1.28 -3.48 2.81
N GLY A 105 -1.37 -2.34 2.12
CA GLY A 105 -1.49 -1.03 2.75
C GLY A 105 -2.73 -0.92 3.64
N TYR A 106 -3.88 -1.45 3.21
CA TYR A 106 -5.10 -1.48 4.03
C TYR A 106 -4.93 -2.32 5.31
N PHE A 107 -4.41 -3.54 5.19
CA PHE A 107 -4.29 -4.46 6.34
C PHE A 107 -3.15 -4.10 7.30
N LEU A 108 -2.10 -3.42 6.84
CA LEU A 108 -0.97 -3.00 7.69
C LEU A 108 -1.16 -1.62 8.33
N ARG A 109 -2.06 -0.76 7.80
CA ARG A 109 -2.37 0.57 8.39
C ARG A 109 -2.78 0.53 9.88
N PRO A 110 -3.56 -0.46 10.38
CA PRO A 110 -3.97 -0.51 11.79
C PRO A 110 -2.82 -0.75 12.78
N ILE A 111 -1.72 -1.35 12.33
CA ILE A 111 -0.61 -1.76 13.22
C ILE A 111 0.24 -0.56 13.67
N GLN A 112 0.12 0.59 12.99
CA GLN A 112 0.97 1.76 13.21
C GLN A 112 0.47 2.76 14.27
N HIS A 113 -0.63 2.49 15.00
CA HIS A 113 -1.09 3.36 16.09
C HIS A 113 -0.87 2.74 17.50
N PRO A 114 0.37 2.52 17.96
CA PRO A 114 0.62 2.17 19.37
C PRO A 114 0.30 3.33 20.33
N PHE A 115 0.33 4.59 19.87
CA PHE A 115 0.14 5.77 20.71
C PHE A 115 -1.28 5.90 21.31
N HIS A 116 -2.34 5.53 20.60
CA HIS A 116 -3.69 5.59 21.16
C HIS A 116 -3.91 4.55 22.26
N ARG A 117 -3.26 3.38 22.16
CA ARG A 117 -3.29 2.40 23.26
C ARG A 117 -2.57 2.90 24.50
N LEU A 118 -1.46 3.63 24.33
CA LEU A 118 -0.72 4.21 25.45
C LEU A 118 -1.54 5.30 26.16
N ILE A 119 -2.19 6.18 25.39
CA ILE A 119 -3.05 7.24 25.95
C ILE A 119 -4.25 6.62 26.68
N ASN A 120 -4.95 5.66 26.07
CA ASN A 120 -6.08 5.00 26.73
C ASN A 120 -5.65 4.21 27.98
N LEU A 121 -4.44 3.64 27.99
CA LEU A 121 -3.90 2.94 29.16
C LEU A 121 -3.56 3.92 30.28
N ILE A 122 -2.98 5.07 29.93
CA ILE A 122 -2.69 6.14 30.89
C ILE A 122 -3.99 6.73 31.44
N GLU A 123 -4.97 7.01 30.59
CA GLU A 123 -6.29 7.54 30.96
C GLU A 123 -7.05 6.56 31.87
N TYR A 124 -7.10 5.27 31.49
CA TYR A 124 -7.70 4.20 32.31
C TYR A 124 -7.03 4.05 33.68
N ASN A 125 -5.69 4.08 33.72
CA ASN A 125 -4.95 3.99 34.97
C ASN A 125 -5.12 5.27 35.81
N LEU A 126 -5.20 6.45 35.20
CA LEU A 126 -5.42 7.72 35.91
C LEU A 126 -6.83 7.79 36.51
N GLU A 127 -7.86 7.32 35.81
CA GLU A 127 -9.22 7.18 36.38
C GLU A 127 -9.22 6.25 37.60
N HIS A 128 -8.47 5.15 37.56
CA HIS A 128 -8.36 4.25 38.72
C HIS A 128 -7.48 4.80 39.85
N MET A 129 -6.58 5.74 39.56
CA MET A 129 -5.71 6.35 40.58
C MET A 129 -6.46 7.38 41.44
N GLU A 130 -7.56 7.95 40.95
CA GLU A 130 -8.47 8.79 41.75
C GLU A 130 -9.33 7.97 42.73
N GLU A 131 -9.43 6.65 42.52
CA GLU A 131 -10.16 5.71 43.38
C GLU A 131 -9.28 5.05 44.46
N LEU A 132 -7.96 5.31 44.44
CA LEU A 132 -7.03 4.74 45.42
C LEU A 132 -7.29 5.28 46.82
N SER A 133 -7.37 4.37 47.79
CA SER A 133 -7.38 4.72 49.21
C SER A 133 -6.03 5.29 49.63
N ILE A 134 -6.00 6.07 50.73
CA ILE A 134 -4.77 6.70 51.25
C ILE A 134 -3.66 5.65 51.49
N GLU A 135 -4.04 4.44 51.89
CA GLU A 135 -3.11 3.32 52.14
C GLU A 135 -2.45 2.79 50.86
N GLU A 136 -3.17 2.78 49.74
CA GLU A 136 -2.59 2.36 48.46
C GLU A 136 -1.68 3.43 47.87
N LEU A 137 -1.98 4.72 48.14
CA LEU A 137 -1.10 5.84 47.78
C LEU A 137 0.23 5.77 48.56
N ASP A 138 0.17 5.44 49.86
CA ASP A 138 1.35 5.23 50.69
C ASP A 138 2.16 4.01 50.23
N LEU A 139 1.50 2.94 49.81
CA LEU A 139 2.16 1.77 49.23
C LEU A 139 2.88 2.10 47.93
N LEU A 140 2.25 2.87 47.04
CA LEU A 140 2.85 3.31 45.79
C LEU A 140 4.07 4.22 46.04
N ARG A 141 3.96 5.14 46.99
CA ARG A 141 5.08 6.01 47.41
C ARG A 141 6.27 5.19 47.89
N ASN A 142 6.05 4.28 48.84
CA ASN A 142 7.10 3.43 49.40
C ASN A 142 7.74 2.52 48.33
N THR A 143 6.93 2.03 47.39
CA THR A 143 7.44 1.21 46.27
C THR A 143 8.30 2.04 45.31
N THR A 144 7.89 3.27 45.03
CA THR A 144 8.64 4.20 44.18
C THR A 144 9.96 4.61 44.83
N ASP A 145 9.94 4.95 46.12
CA ASP A 145 11.13 5.27 46.89
C ASP A 145 12.13 4.11 46.90
N ALA A 146 11.65 2.87 47.09
CA ALA A 146 12.50 1.68 47.01
C ALA A 146 13.12 1.46 45.61
N LEU A 147 12.41 1.82 44.55
CA LEU A 147 12.89 1.72 43.16
C LEU A 147 13.96 2.77 42.85
N ILE A 148 13.80 3.98 43.39
CA ILE A 148 14.79 5.06 43.32
C ILE A 148 16.08 4.63 44.04
N ASP A 149 15.97 4.15 45.28
CA ASP A 149 17.13 3.65 46.05
C ASP A 149 17.87 2.53 45.31
N HIS A 150 17.14 1.63 44.63
CA HIS A 150 17.75 0.56 43.85
C HIS A 150 18.49 1.09 42.61
N MET A 151 17.91 2.08 41.92
CA MET A 151 18.52 2.73 40.76
C MET A 151 19.77 3.56 41.14
N GLU A 152 19.75 4.22 42.29
CA GLU A 152 20.91 4.96 42.82
C GLU A 152 22.07 4.02 43.12
N ARG A 153 21.83 2.89 43.80
CA ARG A 153 22.87 1.87 44.04
C ARG A 153 23.45 1.31 42.74
N LEU A 154 22.62 1.03 41.74
CA LEU A 154 23.09 0.57 40.43
C LEU A 154 23.99 1.60 39.72
N LYS A 155 23.71 2.90 39.89
CA LYS A 155 24.55 3.98 39.36
C LYS A 155 25.85 4.16 40.16
N GLU A 156 25.84 3.93 41.46
CA GLU A 156 27.05 3.96 42.29
C GLU A 156 27.98 2.76 42.02
N GLU A 157 27.43 1.59 41.71
CA GLU A 157 28.18 0.37 41.39
C GLU A 157 28.70 0.32 39.94
N SER A 158 28.16 1.14 39.03
CA SER A 158 28.64 1.30 37.64
C SER A 158 28.98 2.77 37.34
N PRO A 159 30.13 3.28 37.82
CA PRO A 159 30.58 4.64 37.53
C PRO A 159 31.18 4.66 36.12
N ASP A 160 30.40 5.14 35.14
CA ASP A 160 30.95 5.74 33.92
C ASP A 160 31.56 7.11 34.25
#